data_AF-A0A943K8D3-F1
#
_entry.id   AF-A0A943K8D3-F1
#
_cell.length_a   1.000
_cell.length_b   1.000
_cell.length_c   1.000
_cell.angle_alpha   90.00
_cell.angle_beta   90.00
_cell.angle_gamma   90.00
#
_symmetry.space_group_name_H-M   'P 1'
#
loop_
_entity.id
_entity.type
_entity.pdbx_description
1 polymer ?
#
loop_
_entity_poly.entity_id
_entity_poly.type
_entity_poly.pdbx_seq_one_letter_code
_entity_poly.pdbx_strand_id
1 'polypeptide(L)'
;MSFYSNFQSDKCPGPITGNPLNGLTEKVCLQAEKIFDACIKQLQLENYTLTLTDFTPENPTYPLTFVSARTTSSDAVVSNLNVDRQGDRQCARVQATVTVPVEVLYVDAAGVEGKATSFVSVSEDVLLSVPAPSVMPFIVRAACSAVSPEGTFNAANNTFTVNLCCTVILKVAMQVELLVPSYGYSVIPPAQDYSQEVCSGFFELPLYPKMNPCPCKNG
;
A
#
# COMPACT_ATOMS: atom_id res chain seq x y z
N MET A 1 -2.62 12.02 -24.14
CA MET A 1 -2.98 10.57 -24.23
C MET A 1 -2.28 9.80 -23.12
N SER A 2 -3.01 8.98 -22.33
CA SER A 2 -2.37 8.16 -21.30
C SER A 2 -1.85 6.85 -21.88
N PHE A 3 -0.76 6.33 -21.32
CA PHE A 3 -0.17 5.03 -21.65
C PHE A 3 -1.16 3.85 -21.53
N TYR A 4 -2.21 4.00 -20.72
CA TYR A 4 -3.20 2.95 -20.45
C TYR A 4 -4.47 3.05 -21.30
N SER A 5 -4.91 4.27 -21.66
CA SER A 5 -6.29 4.45 -22.16
C SER A 5 -6.43 4.74 -23.64
N ASN A 6 -5.38 5.15 -24.37
CA ASN A 6 -5.52 5.53 -25.78
C ASN A 6 -4.16 5.51 -26.52
N PHE A 7 -3.48 4.37 -26.58
CA PHE A 7 -2.26 4.23 -27.38
C PHE A 7 -2.37 3.03 -28.31
N GLN A 8 -2.36 3.28 -29.62
CA GLN A 8 -2.51 2.26 -30.67
C GLN A 8 -1.15 1.61 -30.99
N SER A 9 -0.62 0.83 -30.05
CA SER A 9 0.56 0.01 -30.29
C SER A 9 0.35 -1.37 -29.68
N ASP A 10 0.86 -2.39 -30.37
CA ASP A 10 0.85 -3.77 -29.87
C ASP A 10 1.72 -3.98 -28.62
N LYS A 11 2.46 -2.94 -28.18
CA LYS A 11 3.33 -2.94 -26.99
C LYS A 11 2.80 -2.01 -25.88
N CYS A 12 1.48 -1.91 -25.75
CA CYS A 12 0.83 -1.21 -24.64
C CYS A 12 0.33 -2.21 -23.56
N PRO A 13 0.16 -1.77 -22.30
CA PRO A 13 -0.50 -2.60 -21.29
C PRO A 13 -1.93 -2.89 -21.71
N GLY A 14 -2.35 -4.15 -21.56
CA GLY A 14 -3.69 -4.57 -21.91
C GLY A 14 -3.89 -6.07 -21.69
N PRO A 15 -5.14 -6.55 -21.78
CA PRO A 15 -5.40 -7.98 -21.74
C PRO A 15 -4.71 -8.67 -22.91
N ILE A 16 -4.13 -9.85 -22.65
CA ILE A 16 -3.57 -10.68 -23.71
C ILE A 16 -4.72 -11.14 -24.61
N THR A 17 -4.63 -10.82 -25.90
CA THR A 17 -5.56 -11.31 -26.91
C THR A 17 -4.79 -12.20 -27.90
N GLY A 18 -5.28 -13.40 -28.18
CA GLY A 18 -4.59 -14.37 -29.03
C GLY A 18 -3.52 -15.22 -28.33
N ASN A 19 -2.49 -15.63 -29.07
CA ASN A 19 -1.44 -16.53 -28.56
C ASN A 19 -0.34 -15.75 -27.82
N PRO A 20 -0.10 -15.99 -26.52
CA PRO A 20 0.89 -15.27 -25.70
C PRO A 20 2.36 -15.56 -26.07
N LEU A 21 2.61 -16.48 -27.00
CA LEU A 21 3.97 -16.77 -27.48
C LEU A 21 4.34 -15.92 -28.70
N ASN A 22 3.36 -15.31 -29.37
CA ASN A 22 3.60 -14.51 -30.57
C ASN A 22 4.03 -13.10 -30.17
N GLY A 23 5.22 -12.66 -30.59
CA GLY A 23 5.73 -11.31 -30.31
C GLY A 23 6.66 -11.19 -29.11
N LEU A 24 7.00 -12.30 -28.45
CA LEU A 24 8.08 -12.33 -27.47
C LEU A 24 9.40 -12.04 -28.18
N THR A 25 10.14 -11.03 -27.71
CA THR A 25 11.34 -10.52 -28.38
C THR A 25 12.63 -10.82 -27.64
N GLU A 26 12.55 -10.98 -26.32
CA GLU A 26 13.72 -11.19 -25.46
C GLU A 26 13.34 -11.89 -24.15
N LYS A 27 14.36 -12.29 -23.39
CA LYS A 27 14.22 -12.72 -22.00
C LYS A 27 14.81 -11.65 -21.11
N VAL A 28 14.01 -11.13 -20.19
CA VAL A 28 14.44 -10.09 -19.24
C VAL A 28 14.66 -10.74 -17.89
N CYS A 29 15.80 -10.43 -17.27
CA CYS A 29 16.08 -10.80 -15.89
C CYS A 29 15.55 -9.70 -14.98
N LEU A 30 14.56 -10.01 -14.14
CA LEU A 30 13.94 -9.09 -13.18
C LEU A 30 14.42 -9.40 -11.78
N GLN A 31 15.03 -8.42 -11.12
CA GLN A 31 15.29 -8.51 -9.69
C GLN A 31 13.98 -8.17 -8.95
N ALA A 32 13.49 -9.13 -8.17
CA ALA A 32 12.22 -9.00 -7.45
C ALA A 32 12.28 -9.63 -6.06
N GLU A 33 11.37 -9.22 -5.19
CA GLU A 33 11.15 -9.86 -3.91
C GLU A 33 10.06 -10.93 -4.07
N LYS A 34 10.43 -12.21 -4.00
CA LYS A 34 9.47 -13.33 -4.07
C LYS A 34 8.98 -13.68 -2.68
N ILE A 35 7.66 -13.69 -2.51
CA ILE A 35 6.99 -14.16 -1.30
C ILE A 35 6.77 -15.68 -1.43
N PHE A 36 7.30 -16.45 -0.48
CA PHE A 36 7.14 -17.91 -0.43
C PHE A 36 5.86 -18.32 0.28
N ASP A 37 5.58 -17.63 1.39
CA ASP A 37 4.37 -17.83 2.18
C ASP A 37 4.03 -16.54 2.92
N ALA A 38 2.76 -16.36 3.21
CA ALA A 38 2.26 -15.24 3.97
C ALA A 38 1.02 -15.63 4.77
N CYS A 39 0.92 -15.10 5.98
CA CYS A 39 -0.29 -15.21 6.80
C CYS A 39 -0.81 -13.82 7.14
N ILE A 40 -2.12 -13.70 7.20
CA ILE A 40 -2.82 -12.52 7.71
C ILE A 40 -3.41 -12.85 9.07
N LYS A 41 -3.27 -11.92 10.01
CA LYS A 41 -3.95 -11.98 11.30
C LYS A 41 -4.62 -10.65 11.58
N GLN A 42 -5.87 -10.74 11.99
CA GLN A 42 -6.68 -9.61 12.40
C GLN A 42 -6.93 -9.73 13.89
N LEU A 43 -6.65 -8.66 14.61
CA LEU A 43 -6.68 -8.59 16.06
C LEU A 43 -7.42 -7.34 16.49
N GLN A 44 -8.23 -7.50 17.54
CA GLN A 44 -8.79 -6.39 18.28
C GLN A 44 -8.03 -6.29 19.61
N LEU A 45 -7.40 -5.15 19.84
CA LEU A 45 -6.70 -4.86 21.10
C LEU A 45 -7.58 -3.90 21.89
N GLU A 46 -8.16 -4.42 22.98
CA GLU A 46 -9.03 -3.67 23.88
C GLU A 46 -8.23 -3.04 25.00
N ASN A 47 -8.62 -1.82 25.39
CA ASN A 47 -7.94 -1.06 26.45
C ASN A 47 -6.42 -0.96 26.28
N TYR A 48 -5.95 -0.89 25.02
CA TYR A 48 -4.53 -0.81 24.73
C TYR A 48 -4.01 0.58 25.07
N THR A 49 -2.92 0.64 25.83
CA THR A 49 -2.31 1.90 26.23
C THR A 49 -1.29 2.34 25.20
N LEU A 50 -1.58 3.42 24.48
CA LEU A 50 -0.68 4.09 23.56
C LEU A 50 0.19 5.09 24.32
N THR A 51 1.51 4.91 24.19
CA THR A 51 2.51 5.86 24.70
C THR A 51 2.83 6.86 23.60
N LEU A 52 2.58 8.12 23.88
CA LEU A 52 2.76 9.19 22.91
C LEU A 52 4.19 9.75 22.95
N THR A 53 4.71 10.01 21.77
CA THR A 53 6.02 10.61 21.49
C THR A 53 5.87 11.64 20.38
N ASP A 54 6.89 12.48 20.17
CA ASP A 54 6.98 13.46 19.07
C ASP A 54 5.69 14.28 18.85
N PHE A 55 5.25 14.96 19.92
CA PHE A 55 4.09 15.84 19.87
C PHE A 55 4.32 17.01 18.90
N THR A 56 3.34 17.26 18.05
CA THR A 56 3.30 18.41 17.14
C THR A 56 1.90 19.02 17.15
N PRO A 57 1.70 20.26 17.66
CA PRO A 57 2.68 21.21 18.20
C PRO A 57 3.43 20.73 19.46
N GLU A 58 4.65 21.24 19.66
CA GLU A 58 5.44 20.95 20.87
C GLU A 58 4.75 21.52 22.13
N ASN A 59 4.71 20.73 23.20
CA ASN A 59 4.07 21.06 24.50
C ASN A 59 2.56 21.33 24.42
N PRO A 60 1.72 20.31 24.16
CA PRO A 60 0.27 20.51 24.11
C PRO A 60 -0.33 20.82 25.49
N THR A 61 -1.44 21.55 25.51
CA THR A 61 -2.13 21.89 26.76
C THR A 61 -3.02 20.74 27.22
N TYR A 62 -2.77 20.20 28.41
CA TYR A 62 -3.56 19.09 28.96
C TYR A 62 -4.88 19.57 29.59
N PRO A 63 -5.95 18.74 29.64
CA PRO A 63 -6.04 17.36 29.12
C PRO A 63 -6.21 17.29 27.59
N LEU A 64 -5.72 16.21 26.98
CA LEU A 64 -5.88 15.97 25.55
C LEU A 64 -7.19 15.22 25.28
N THR A 65 -7.87 15.56 24.19
CA THR A 65 -9.06 14.87 23.70
C THR A 65 -8.68 14.01 22.51
N PHE A 66 -8.98 12.71 22.56
CA PHE A 66 -8.69 11.79 21.46
C PHE A 66 -9.60 12.08 20.26
N VAL A 67 -9.04 12.07 19.05
CA VAL A 67 -9.83 12.18 17.80
C VAL A 67 -9.79 10.86 17.04
N SER A 68 -8.59 10.39 16.72
CA SER A 68 -8.40 9.11 16.01
C SER A 68 -6.96 8.65 16.12
N ALA A 69 -6.73 7.36 15.89
CA ALA A 69 -5.40 6.82 15.68
C ALA A 69 -5.37 5.97 14.42
N ARG A 70 -4.32 6.12 13.61
CA ARG A 70 -4.14 5.34 12.38
C ARG A 70 -2.67 5.03 12.14
N THR A 71 -2.41 3.99 11.37
CA THR A 71 -1.04 3.64 10.97
C THR A 71 -0.43 4.68 10.05
N THR A 72 0.85 5.01 10.27
CA THR A 72 1.60 5.98 9.44
C THR A 72 2.25 5.34 8.22
N SER A 73 2.67 4.07 8.33
CA SER A 73 3.33 3.32 7.26
C SER A 73 2.81 1.89 7.20
N SER A 74 2.62 1.35 6.00
CA SER A 74 2.25 -0.05 5.80
C SER A 74 3.36 -1.03 6.14
N ASP A 75 4.61 -0.58 6.26
CA ASP A 75 5.75 -1.42 6.63
C ASP A 75 5.91 -1.46 8.16
N ALA A 76 5.84 -2.66 8.71
CA ALA A 76 5.98 -2.90 10.14
C ALA A 76 7.40 -3.38 10.46
N VAL A 77 7.90 -3.04 11.65
CA VAL A 77 9.22 -3.50 12.11
C VAL A 77 9.07 -4.88 12.75
N VAL A 78 9.81 -5.86 12.24
CA VAL A 78 9.85 -7.22 12.80
C VAL A 78 11.04 -7.31 13.75
N SER A 79 10.78 -7.71 15.01
CA SER A 79 11.80 -7.92 16.04
C SER A 79 11.60 -9.27 16.74
N ASN A 80 12.60 -9.72 17.51
CA ASN A 80 12.56 -11.00 18.24
C ASN A 80 12.17 -12.19 17.34
N LEU A 81 12.68 -12.22 16.11
CA LEU A 81 12.39 -13.27 15.15
C LEU A 81 13.06 -14.59 15.58
N ASN A 82 12.25 -15.62 15.79
CA ASN A 82 12.68 -17.00 15.98
C ASN A 82 12.02 -17.89 14.91
N VAL A 83 12.80 -18.76 14.28
CA VAL A 83 12.33 -19.64 13.20
C VAL A 83 12.75 -21.08 13.52
N ASP A 84 11.79 -21.87 14.01
CA ASP A 84 12.00 -23.26 14.39
C ASP A 84 11.43 -24.20 13.32
N ARG A 85 12.33 -24.81 12.54
CA ARG A 85 11.93 -25.77 11.50
C ARG A 85 11.37 -27.05 12.15
N GLN A 86 10.19 -27.46 11.71
CA GLN A 86 9.56 -28.69 12.19
C GLN A 86 10.02 -29.88 11.33
N GLY A 87 10.32 -31.01 11.97
CA GLY A 87 11.14 -32.08 11.41
C GLY A 87 10.60 -32.86 10.20
N ASP A 88 9.41 -32.55 9.67
CA ASP A 88 8.79 -33.39 8.62
C ASP A 88 8.04 -32.62 7.51
N ARG A 89 8.07 -31.27 7.53
CA ARG A 89 7.46 -30.44 6.47
C ARG A 89 8.34 -29.22 6.19
N GLN A 90 8.21 -28.62 5.01
CA GLN A 90 8.78 -27.29 4.71
C GLN A 90 8.17 -26.16 5.58
N CYS A 91 7.46 -26.49 6.67
CA CYS A 91 6.86 -25.56 7.59
C CYS A 91 7.81 -25.32 8.77
N ALA A 92 8.03 -24.05 9.10
CA ALA A 92 8.68 -23.63 10.32
C ALA A 92 7.70 -22.86 11.20
N ARG A 93 7.85 -23.00 12.52
CA ARG A 93 7.20 -22.11 13.48
C ARG A 93 7.96 -20.80 13.44
N VAL A 94 7.30 -19.74 13.00
CA VAL A 94 7.84 -18.39 12.92
C VAL A 94 7.22 -17.60 14.06
N GLN A 95 8.05 -17.20 15.02
CA GLN A 95 7.67 -16.36 16.13
C GLN A 95 8.33 -15.00 15.97
N ALA A 96 7.57 -13.92 16.08
CA ALA A 96 8.11 -12.58 15.95
C ALA A 96 7.25 -11.56 16.70
N THR A 97 7.85 -10.44 17.09
CA THR A 97 7.12 -9.27 17.54
C THR A 97 7.07 -8.24 16.42
N VAL A 98 5.87 -7.90 15.98
CA VAL A 98 5.62 -6.91 14.95
C VAL A 98 5.27 -5.59 15.61
N THR A 99 6.08 -4.56 15.36
CA THR A 99 5.85 -3.20 15.84
C THR A 99 5.21 -2.37 14.74
N VAL A 100 4.00 -1.93 15.00
CA VAL A 100 3.15 -1.14 14.09
C VAL A 100 3.28 0.34 14.46
N PRO A 101 3.75 1.21 13.55
CA PRO A 101 3.81 2.65 13.79
C PRO A 101 2.43 3.30 13.64
N VAL A 102 1.99 4.03 14.66
CA VAL A 102 0.67 4.66 14.73
C VAL A 102 0.81 6.15 15.00
N GLU A 103 0.07 6.96 14.26
CA GLU A 103 -0.12 8.38 14.51
C GLU A 103 -1.46 8.58 15.23
N VAL A 104 -1.42 9.30 16.34
CA VAL A 104 -2.59 9.68 17.13
C VAL A 104 -2.88 11.14 16.91
N LEU A 105 -4.09 11.44 16.46
CA LEU A 105 -4.63 12.79 16.34
C LEU A 105 -5.43 13.11 17.60
N TYR A 106 -5.17 14.28 18.16
CA TYR A 106 -5.83 14.77 19.37
C TYR A 106 -6.17 16.25 19.24
N VAL A 107 -7.05 16.74 20.11
CA VAL A 107 -7.28 18.17 20.35
C VAL A 107 -6.85 18.49 21.75
N ASP A 108 -6.04 19.53 21.92
CA ASP A 108 -5.60 19.95 23.25
C ASP A 108 -6.69 20.77 23.98
N ALA A 109 -6.45 21.11 25.25
CA ALA A 109 -7.40 21.89 26.04
C ALA A 109 -7.59 23.35 25.57
N ALA A 110 -6.68 23.86 24.73
CA ALA A 110 -6.80 25.16 24.09
C ALA A 110 -7.60 25.12 22.77
N GLY A 111 -8.07 23.94 22.36
CA GLY A 111 -8.82 23.73 21.12
C GLY A 111 -7.93 23.62 19.87
N VAL A 112 -6.63 23.39 20.05
CA VAL A 112 -5.67 23.23 18.96
C VAL A 112 -5.51 21.76 18.61
N GLU A 113 -5.65 21.44 17.33
CA GLU A 113 -5.37 20.09 16.82
C GLU A 113 -3.88 19.79 16.87
N GLY A 114 -3.54 18.61 17.37
CA GLY A 114 -2.18 18.11 17.44
C GLY A 114 -2.10 16.65 17.00
N LYS A 115 -0.88 16.21 16.77
CA LYS A 115 -0.54 14.84 16.42
C LYS A 115 0.62 14.36 17.27
N ALA A 116 0.63 13.07 17.56
CA ALA A 116 1.71 12.39 18.26
C ALA A 116 1.95 11.02 17.65
N THR A 117 3.17 10.52 17.76
CA THR A 117 3.55 9.18 17.33
C THR A 117 3.45 8.19 18.49
N SER A 118 3.04 6.98 18.18
CA SER A 118 2.94 5.86 19.10
C SER A 118 3.27 4.56 18.37
N PHE A 119 3.58 3.51 19.12
CA PHE A 119 3.81 2.18 18.56
C PHE A 119 2.89 1.16 19.21
N VAL A 120 2.43 0.19 18.43
CA VAL A 120 1.67 -0.97 18.90
C VAL A 120 2.50 -2.22 18.64
N SER A 121 2.72 -3.03 19.67
CA SER A 121 3.46 -4.29 19.54
C SER A 121 2.51 -5.48 19.54
N VAL A 122 2.60 -6.31 18.49
CA VAL A 122 1.80 -7.52 18.30
C VAL A 122 2.74 -8.73 18.26
N SER A 123 2.51 -9.70 19.13
CA SER A 123 3.24 -10.98 19.10
C SER A 123 2.59 -11.96 18.13
N GLU A 124 3.38 -12.45 17.19
CA GLU A 124 3.00 -13.48 16.23
C GLU A 124 3.69 -14.81 16.52
N ASP A 125 2.92 -15.88 16.36
CA ASP A 125 3.36 -17.27 16.48
C ASP A 125 2.55 -18.10 15.50
N VAL A 126 3.14 -18.35 14.32
CA VAL A 126 2.46 -18.93 13.16
C VAL A 126 3.32 -19.99 12.50
N LEU A 127 2.68 -20.93 11.80
CA LEU A 127 3.37 -21.88 10.94
C LEU A 127 3.38 -21.34 9.52
N LEU A 128 4.58 -21.10 8.98
CA LEU A 128 4.78 -20.66 7.60
C LEU A 128 5.73 -21.61 6.87
N SER A 129 5.51 -21.76 5.57
CA SER A 129 6.44 -22.45 4.69
C SER A 129 7.71 -21.61 4.52
N VAL A 130 8.83 -22.11 5.02
CA VAL A 130 10.13 -21.43 4.94
C VAL A 130 11.02 -22.21 3.99
N PRO A 131 11.64 -21.56 2.99
CA PRO A 131 12.50 -22.25 2.04
C PRO A 131 13.69 -22.93 2.74
N ALA A 132 14.22 -23.95 2.07
CA ALA A 132 15.43 -24.63 2.51
C ALA A 132 16.61 -23.64 2.64
N PRO A 133 17.58 -23.91 3.54
CA PRO A 133 18.79 -23.08 3.65
C PRO A 133 19.45 -22.87 2.29
N SER A 134 19.80 -21.62 1.98
CA SER A 134 20.42 -21.23 0.71
C SER A 134 21.48 -20.15 0.98
N VAL A 135 22.40 -19.95 0.03
CA VAL A 135 23.43 -18.89 0.13
C VAL A 135 22.78 -17.51 0.22
N MET A 136 21.67 -17.30 -0.48
CA MET A 136 20.84 -16.11 -0.31
C MET A 136 19.89 -16.32 0.87
N PRO A 137 19.94 -15.49 1.93
CA PRO A 137 19.05 -15.64 3.06
C PRO A 137 17.63 -15.20 2.69
N PHE A 138 16.63 -15.90 3.24
CA PHE A 138 15.27 -15.37 3.28
C PHE A 138 15.17 -14.28 4.35
N ILE A 139 14.19 -13.40 4.20
CA ILE A 139 13.83 -12.35 5.14
C ILE A 139 12.37 -12.50 5.55
N VAL A 140 12.06 -12.17 6.80
CA VAL A 140 10.68 -12.08 7.26
C VAL A 140 10.28 -10.61 7.27
N ARG A 141 9.29 -10.26 6.46
CA ARG A 141 8.72 -8.92 6.35
C ARG A 141 7.33 -8.92 6.96
N ALA A 142 6.95 -7.81 7.58
CA ALA A 142 5.60 -7.61 8.05
C ALA A 142 5.00 -6.35 7.41
N ALA A 143 3.78 -6.49 6.91
CA ALA A 143 2.95 -5.35 6.53
C ALA A 143 1.84 -5.20 7.56
N CYS A 144 1.49 -3.97 7.93
CA CYS A 144 0.49 -3.70 8.95
C CYS A 144 -0.48 -2.59 8.57
N SER A 145 -1.66 -2.65 9.18
CA SER A 145 -2.61 -1.55 9.23
C SER A 145 -3.37 -1.61 10.54
N ALA A 146 -3.49 -0.48 11.22
CA ALA A 146 -4.17 -0.32 12.48
C ALA A 146 -4.98 0.97 12.46
N VAL A 147 -6.19 0.90 13.00
CA VAL A 147 -7.11 2.03 13.12
C VAL A 147 -7.83 1.96 14.46
N SER A 148 -8.04 3.14 15.05
CA SER A 148 -8.86 3.30 16.24
C SER A 148 -9.69 4.59 16.12
N PRO A 149 -11.04 4.49 16.13
CA PRO A 149 -11.92 5.64 16.06
C PRO A 149 -12.21 6.26 17.43
N GLU A 150 -11.91 5.55 18.53
CA GLU A 150 -12.23 5.97 19.88
C GLU A 150 -11.10 5.69 20.87
N GLY A 151 -10.96 6.60 21.83
CA GLY A 151 -9.88 6.57 22.80
C GLY A 151 -10.18 7.47 23.97
N THR A 152 -9.61 7.14 25.12
CA THR A 152 -9.76 7.89 26.36
C THR A 152 -8.39 8.36 26.84
N PHE A 153 -8.29 9.63 27.20
CA PHE A 153 -7.04 10.19 27.72
C PHE A 153 -6.89 9.87 29.20
N ASN A 154 -5.74 9.32 29.57
CA ASN A 154 -5.38 9.10 30.96
C ASN A 154 -4.43 10.21 31.44
N ALA A 155 -4.98 11.14 32.21
CA ALA A 155 -4.25 12.30 32.74
C ALA A 155 -3.16 11.95 33.78
N ALA A 156 -3.18 10.75 34.37
CA ALA A 156 -2.17 10.36 35.35
C ALA A 156 -0.81 10.05 34.70
N ASN A 157 -0.84 9.46 33.49
CA ASN A 157 0.35 8.97 32.80
C ASN A 157 0.59 9.63 31.43
N ASN A 158 -0.27 10.57 31.03
CA ASN A 158 -0.26 11.22 29.71
C ASN A 158 -0.32 10.22 28.54
N THR A 159 -1.09 9.15 28.71
CA THR A 159 -1.27 8.09 27.70
C THR A 159 -2.71 8.04 27.20
N PHE A 160 -2.94 7.50 26.01
CA PHE A 160 -4.29 7.19 25.52
C PHE A 160 -4.59 5.71 25.70
N THR A 161 -5.75 5.39 26.26
CA THR A 161 -6.29 4.03 26.29
C THR A 161 -7.30 3.91 25.15
N VAL A 162 -7.02 3.04 24.18
CA VAL A 162 -7.80 2.90 22.95
C VAL A 162 -8.25 1.46 22.72
N ASN A 163 -9.33 1.31 21.97
CA ASN A 163 -9.69 0.04 21.33
C ASN A 163 -9.24 0.12 19.88
N LEU A 164 -8.25 -0.70 19.49
CA LEU A 164 -7.72 -0.68 18.13
C LEU A 164 -7.99 -1.97 17.38
N CYS A 165 -8.30 -1.83 16.09
CA CYS A 165 -8.33 -2.94 15.15
C CYS A 165 -7.01 -2.94 14.39
N CYS A 166 -6.25 -4.03 14.48
CA CYS A 166 -4.98 -4.21 13.81
C CYS A 166 -5.03 -5.41 12.86
N THR A 167 -4.51 -5.23 11.65
CA THR A 167 -4.24 -6.28 10.69
C THR A 167 -2.74 -6.35 10.47
N VAL A 168 -2.16 -7.52 10.68
CA VAL A 168 -0.74 -7.81 10.44
C VAL A 168 -0.65 -8.90 9.40
N ILE A 169 0.19 -8.69 8.39
CA ILE A 169 0.51 -9.67 7.35
C ILE A 169 2.00 -9.99 7.47
N LEU A 170 2.31 -11.18 7.96
CA LEU A 170 3.69 -11.69 8.03
C LEU A 170 4.00 -12.43 6.72
N LYS A 171 5.16 -12.15 6.12
CA LYS A 171 5.58 -12.67 4.83
C LYS A 171 6.99 -13.24 4.93
N VAL A 172 7.20 -14.43 4.39
CA VAL A 172 8.54 -14.98 4.16
C VAL A 172 8.93 -14.63 2.73
N ALA A 173 9.96 -13.81 2.58
CA ALA A 173 10.38 -13.26 1.30
C ALA A 173 11.87 -13.51 1.03
N MET A 174 12.29 -13.40 -0.24
CA MET A 174 13.69 -13.46 -0.64
C MET A 174 13.89 -12.63 -1.89
N GLN A 175 15.07 -12.00 -2.00
CA GLN A 175 15.47 -11.39 -3.26
C GLN A 175 15.83 -12.47 -4.27
N VAL A 176 15.17 -12.44 -5.42
CA VAL A 176 15.36 -13.40 -6.50
C VAL A 176 15.52 -12.69 -7.83
N GLU A 177 16.13 -13.39 -8.77
CA GLU A 177 16.19 -13.00 -10.17
C GLU A 177 15.24 -13.91 -10.95
N LEU A 178 14.22 -13.30 -11.56
CA LEU A 178 13.21 -13.98 -12.35
C LEU A 178 13.47 -13.73 -13.83
N LEU A 179 13.66 -14.81 -14.59
CA LEU A 179 13.76 -14.73 -16.04
C LEU A 179 12.35 -14.76 -16.65
N VAL A 180 11.91 -13.62 -17.20
CA VAL A 180 10.57 -13.45 -17.75
C VAL A 180 10.65 -13.14 -19.25
N PRO A 181 9.88 -13.82 -20.12
CA PRO A 181 9.81 -13.44 -21.53
C PRO A 181 9.10 -12.08 -21.66
N SER A 182 9.65 -11.17 -22.47
CA SER A 182 9.07 -9.83 -22.67
C SER A 182 8.72 -9.55 -24.14
N TYR A 183 7.75 -8.67 -24.35
CA TYR A 183 7.41 -8.10 -25.66
C TYR A 183 8.31 -6.90 -26.04
N GLY A 184 9.42 -6.73 -25.32
CA GLY A 184 10.35 -5.61 -25.43
C GLY A 184 9.88 -4.36 -24.67
N TYR A 185 10.45 -3.22 -25.01
CA TYR A 185 10.12 -1.93 -24.39
C TYR A 185 8.72 -1.44 -24.77
N SER A 186 8.01 -0.93 -23.78
CA SER A 186 6.77 -0.22 -24.01
C SER A 186 7.04 1.15 -24.65
N VAL A 187 6.18 1.55 -25.59
CA VAL A 187 6.28 2.89 -26.18
C VAL A 187 5.49 3.87 -25.32
N ILE A 188 6.18 4.86 -24.77
CA ILE A 188 5.58 5.89 -23.92
C ILE A 188 5.03 7.00 -24.83
N PRO A 189 3.70 7.24 -24.86
CA PRO A 189 3.15 8.34 -25.65
C PRO A 189 3.60 9.69 -25.09
N PRO A 190 3.66 10.75 -25.93
CA PRO A 190 3.89 12.10 -25.43
C PRO A 190 2.78 12.49 -24.45
N ALA A 191 3.18 13.10 -23.34
CA ALA A 191 2.26 13.66 -22.36
C ALA A 191 1.41 14.75 -23.03
N GLN A 192 0.13 14.78 -22.70
CA GLN A 192 -0.75 15.88 -23.07
C GLN A 192 -1.07 16.61 -21.79
N ASP A 193 -0.73 17.89 -21.74
CA ASP A 193 -1.06 18.73 -20.59
C ASP A 193 -2.59 18.78 -20.43
N TYR A 194 -3.03 18.67 -19.19
CA TYR A 194 -4.42 18.92 -18.84
C TYR A 194 -4.68 20.42 -18.97
N SER A 195 -5.14 20.87 -20.13
CA SER A 195 -5.69 22.20 -20.29
C SER A 195 -7.19 22.16 -19.98
N GLN A 196 -7.65 23.00 -19.05
CA GLN A 196 -9.08 23.29 -18.85
C GLN A 196 -9.60 24.16 -20.01
N GLU A 197 -9.28 23.84 -21.25
CA GLU A 197 -9.86 24.52 -22.39
C GLU A 197 -11.30 24.04 -22.58
N VAL A 198 -12.19 24.58 -21.76
CA VAL A 198 -13.65 24.62 -21.97
C VAL A 198 -14.00 25.23 -23.34
N CYS A 199 -13.02 25.84 -24.02
CA CYS A 199 -13.17 26.47 -25.32
C CYS A 199 -12.65 25.63 -26.50
N SER A 200 -11.87 24.55 -26.33
CA SER A 200 -11.38 23.78 -27.49
C SER A 200 -12.52 23.11 -28.27
N GLY A 201 -13.51 22.56 -27.55
CA GLY A 201 -14.76 22.07 -28.15
C GLY A 201 -15.71 23.17 -28.67
N PHE A 202 -15.52 24.43 -28.26
CA PHE A 202 -16.30 25.57 -28.77
C PHE A 202 -15.70 26.14 -30.06
N PHE A 203 -14.37 26.08 -30.22
CA PHE A 203 -13.68 26.52 -31.45
C PHE A 203 -13.75 25.50 -32.59
N GLU A 204 -14.07 24.23 -32.31
CA GLU A 204 -14.38 23.22 -33.33
C GLU A 204 -15.81 23.33 -33.88
N LEU A 205 -16.66 24.18 -33.27
CA LEU A 205 -17.97 24.50 -33.85
C LEU A 205 -17.77 25.44 -35.04
N PRO A 206 -18.29 25.09 -36.24
CA PRO A 206 -18.22 25.98 -37.38
C PRO A 206 -18.96 27.28 -37.07
N LEU A 207 -18.36 28.42 -37.45
CA LEU A 207 -18.83 29.77 -37.15
C LEU A 207 -20.25 30.07 -37.66
N TYR A 208 -20.75 29.26 -38.59
CA TYR A 208 -22.13 29.25 -39.04
C TYR A 208 -22.65 27.80 -39.08
N PRO A 209 -23.92 27.54 -38.75
CA PRO A 209 -24.52 26.24 -39.01
C PRO A 209 -24.43 25.97 -40.51
N LYS A 210 -23.77 24.86 -40.90
CA LYS A 210 -23.88 24.37 -42.27
C LYS A 210 -25.35 24.05 -42.49
N MET A 211 -25.99 24.86 -43.33
CA MET A 211 -27.31 24.57 -43.86
C MET A 211 -27.22 23.20 -44.52
N ASN A 212 -27.91 22.20 -43.96
CA ASN A 212 -28.02 20.91 -44.62
C ASN A 212 -28.52 21.17 -46.05
N PRO A 213 -27.81 20.70 -47.09
CA PRO A 213 -28.36 20.72 -48.44
C PRO A 213 -29.71 20.02 -48.39
N CYS A 214 -30.76 20.73 -48.82
CA CYS A 214 -32.10 20.21 -48.95
C CYS A 214 -32.05 18.88 -49.74
N PRO A 215 -32.76 17.82 -49.33
CA PRO A 215 -32.73 16.52 -50.00
C PRO A 215 -33.56 16.58 -51.29
N CYS A 216 -33.16 17.41 -52.25
CA CYS A 216 -33.81 17.49 -53.55
C CYS A 216 -32.79 17.87 -54.63
N LYS A 217 -32.65 16.99 -55.63
CA LYS A 217 -31.95 17.09 -56.92
C LYS A 217 -30.49 16.63 -56.93
N ASN A 218 -30.04 15.77 -57.85
CA ASN A 218 -30.65 15.03 -58.95
C ASN A 218 -29.56 14.09 -59.50
N GLY A 219 -29.95 12.98 -60.11
CA GLY A 219 -29.17 12.33 -61.17
C GLY A 219 -28.82 10.88 -60.89
#